data_AF-A0A2N9WRD0-F1
#
_entry.id   AF-A0A2N9WRD0-F1
#
_cell.length_a   1.000
_cell.length_b   1.000
_cell.length_c   1.000
_cell.angle_alpha   90.00
_cell.angle_beta   90.00
_cell.angle_gamma   90.00
#
_symmetry.space_group_name_H-M   'P 1'
#
loop_
_entity.id
_entity.type
_entity.pdbx_description
1 polymer ?
#
loop_
_entity_poly.entity_id
_entity_poly.type
_entity_poly.pdbx_seq_one_letter_code
_entity_poly.pdbx_strand_id
1 'polypeptide(L)'
;MVNTNKNYWFLGACFNDNDDQSENFINKGEWLYNGNNSRDIELVRLISAGDQVAIKATYVQTDDLPFDTQGYPVSVMKIKAIGTVIDNPSDGKSLKIEWQKCTPEKKMVFLYQLKNHLAGKYFQLAI
;
A
#
# COMPACT_ATOMS: atom_id res chain seq x y z
N MET A 1 6.63 -24.08 12.19
CA MET A 1 6.90 -24.12 10.73
C MET A 1 6.25 -22.88 10.13
N VAL A 2 7.02 -21.96 9.56
CA VAL A 2 6.47 -20.78 8.88
C VAL A 2 5.83 -21.28 7.59
N ASN A 3 4.54 -21.03 7.40
CA ASN A 3 3.82 -21.40 6.18
C ASN A 3 4.39 -20.57 5.02
N THR A 4 5.13 -21.20 4.11
CA THR A 4 5.95 -20.53 3.07
C THR A 4 5.18 -20.12 1.81
N ASN A 5 3.86 -20.30 1.78
CA ASN A 5 3.04 -20.07 0.58
C ASN A 5 2.01 -18.94 0.74
N LYS A 6 2.34 -17.91 1.55
CA LYS A 6 1.52 -16.69 1.69
C LYS A 6 2.07 -15.59 0.81
N ASN A 7 1.22 -15.03 -0.06
CA ASN A 7 1.56 -13.83 -0.80
C ASN A 7 1.23 -12.57 0.01
N TYR A 8 1.87 -11.47 -0.36
CA TYR A 8 1.70 -10.16 0.26
C TYR A 8 1.34 -9.15 -0.82
N TRP A 9 0.25 -8.42 -0.62
CA TRP A 9 -0.32 -7.53 -1.62
C TRP A 9 -0.49 -6.11 -1.09
N PHE A 10 -0.30 -5.12 -1.96
CA PHE A 10 -0.68 -3.74 -1.67
C PHE A 10 -1.99 -3.41 -2.35
N LEU A 11 -2.88 -2.76 -1.60
CA LEU A 11 -4.19 -2.31 -2.06
C LEU A 11 -4.28 -0.79 -2.00
N GLY A 12 -4.84 -0.18 -3.05
CA GLY A 12 -5.22 1.23 -3.05
C GLY A 12 -6.59 1.41 -2.40
N ALA A 13 -6.86 2.58 -1.84
CA ALA A 13 -8.14 2.87 -1.19
C ALA A 13 -8.74 4.23 -1.55
N CYS A 14 -8.25 4.90 -2.60
CA CYS A 14 -8.86 6.14 -3.09
C CYS A 14 -9.71 5.86 -4.33
N PHE A 15 -10.92 6.38 -4.33
CA PHE A 15 -11.75 6.50 -5.53
C PHE A 15 -11.61 7.92 -6.09
N ASN A 16 -11.65 8.07 -7.42
CA ASN A 16 -11.61 9.36 -8.10
C ASN A 16 -10.53 10.32 -7.54
N ASP A 17 -9.34 9.77 -7.27
CA ASP A 17 -8.14 10.40 -6.69
C ASP A 17 -8.24 10.97 -5.26
N ASN A 18 -9.39 11.52 -4.85
CA ASN A 18 -9.52 12.27 -3.59
C ASN A 18 -10.52 11.68 -2.59
N ASP A 19 -11.21 10.59 -2.93
CA ASP A 19 -12.19 9.96 -2.05
C ASP A 19 -11.59 8.74 -1.36
N ASP A 20 -10.99 8.95 -0.19
CA ASP A 20 -10.32 7.89 0.59
C ASP A 20 -11.33 7.01 1.34
N GLN A 21 -11.44 5.77 0.88
CA GLN A 21 -12.37 4.74 1.35
C GLN A 21 -11.78 3.82 2.43
N SER A 22 -10.57 4.09 2.93
CA SER A 22 -9.88 3.17 3.85
C SER A 22 -10.70 2.85 5.10
N GLU A 23 -11.31 3.87 5.74
CA GLU A 23 -12.15 3.65 6.93
C GLU A 23 -13.39 2.80 6.59
N ASN A 24 -14.00 3.05 5.43
CA ASN A 24 -15.17 2.29 4.98
C ASN A 24 -14.81 0.82 4.76
N PHE A 25 -13.66 0.55 4.13
CA PHE A 25 -13.16 -0.81 3.91
C PHE A 25 -12.85 -1.53 5.23
N ILE A 26 -12.15 -0.86 6.14
CA ILE A 26 -11.80 -1.41 7.46
C ILE A 26 -13.08 -1.75 8.24
N ASN A 27 -14.03 -0.83 8.32
CA ASN A 27 -15.25 -1.01 9.10
C ASN A 27 -16.17 -2.10 8.51
N LYS A 28 -16.19 -2.28 7.19
CA LYS A 28 -17.01 -3.30 6.53
C LYS A 28 -16.35 -4.68 6.49
N GLY A 29 -15.04 -4.78 6.69
CA GLY A 29 -14.32 -6.04 6.50
C GLY A 29 -14.17 -6.41 5.02
N GLU A 30 -14.20 -5.41 4.12
CA GLU A 30 -14.23 -5.62 2.68
C GLU A 30 -13.33 -4.62 1.96
N TRP A 31 -12.83 -5.00 0.79
CA TRP A 31 -12.14 -4.09 -0.13
C TRP A 31 -12.76 -4.17 -1.51
N LEU A 32 -12.80 -3.04 -2.21
CA LEU A 32 -13.38 -2.93 -3.54
C LEU A 32 -12.44 -2.17 -4.49
N TYR A 33 -12.16 -2.78 -5.65
CA TYR A 33 -11.53 -2.15 -6.78
C TYR A 33 -12.57 -1.42 -7.65
N ASN A 34 -12.54 -0.08 -7.64
CA ASN A 34 -13.45 0.77 -8.42
C ASN A 34 -12.89 1.18 -9.80
N GLY A 35 -11.78 0.59 -10.24
CA GLY A 35 -11.23 0.84 -11.58
C GLY A 35 -11.81 -0.10 -12.64
N ASN A 36 -11.36 0.04 -13.90
CA ASN A 36 -11.74 -0.83 -15.01
C ASN A 36 -10.53 -1.46 -15.74
N ASN A 37 -9.32 -1.31 -15.19
CA ASN A 37 -8.11 -1.87 -15.78
C ASN A 37 -8.13 -3.41 -15.72
N SER A 38 -8.00 -4.06 -16.88
CA SER A 38 -8.05 -5.52 -16.99
C SER A 38 -6.93 -6.21 -16.22
N ARG A 39 -5.71 -5.64 -16.23
CA ARG A 39 -4.57 -6.19 -15.49
C ARG A 39 -4.83 -6.21 -13.99
N ASP A 40 -5.38 -5.11 -13.45
CA ASP A 40 -5.71 -5.03 -12.02
C ASP A 40 -6.82 -6.03 -11.66
N ILE A 41 -7.83 -6.17 -12.52
CA ILE A 41 -8.91 -7.15 -12.34
C ILE A 41 -8.34 -8.58 -12.26
N GLU A 42 -7.42 -8.95 -13.16
CA GLU A 42 -6.78 -10.27 -13.11
C GLU A 42 -5.91 -10.42 -11.85
N LEU A 43 -5.17 -9.38 -11.43
CA LEU A 43 -4.40 -9.42 -10.19
C LEU A 43 -5.29 -9.67 -8.97
N VAL A 44 -6.46 -9.02 -8.90
CA VAL A 44 -7.41 -9.25 -7.80
C VAL A 44 -7.89 -10.71 -7.76
N ARG A 45 -8.09 -11.36 -8.92
CA ARG A 45 -8.48 -12.78 -8.98
C ARG A 45 -7.38 -13.73 -8.49
N LEU A 46 -6.12 -13.32 -8.52
CA LEU A 46 -5.00 -14.15 -8.06
C LEU A 46 -4.84 -14.14 -6.53
N ILE A 47 -5.46 -13.17 -5.84
CA ILE A 47 -5.38 -13.06 -4.38
C ILE A 47 -6.16 -14.22 -3.74
N SER A 48 -5.51 -14.97 -2.87
CA SER A 48 -6.10 -16.17 -2.24
C SER A 48 -6.47 -15.92 -0.79
N ALA A 49 -7.47 -16.66 -0.28
CA ALA A 49 -7.74 -16.69 1.15
C ALA A 49 -6.47 -17.10 1.93
N GLY A 50 -6.18 -16.39 3.02
CA GLY A 50 -4.96 -16.52 3.81
C GLY A 50 -3.82 -15.58 3.40
N ASP A 51 -3.87 -14.98 2.21
CA ASP A 51 -2.91 -13.96 1.79
C ASP A 51 -2.97 -12.73 2.71
N GLN A 52 -1.87 -12.00 2.75
CA GLN A 52 -1.76 -10.77 3.53
C GLN A 52 -1.88 -9.57 2.60
N VAL A 53 -2.61 -8.56 3.05
CA VAL A 53 -2.83 -7.32 2.31
C VAL A 53 -2.48 -6.11 3.16
N ALA A 54 -2.10 -5.02 2.51
CA ALA A 54 -1.92 -3.72 3.17
C ALA A 54 -2.55 -2.60 2.34
N ILE A 55 -3.37 -1.77 2.98
CA ILE A 55 -3.84 -0.52 2.38
C ILE A 55 -2.69 0.48 2.42
N LYS A 56 -2.24 0.92 1.25
CA LYS A 56 -1.19 1.94 1.12
C LYS A 56 -1.71 3.24 0.51
N ALA A 57 -1.11 4.33 0.91
CA ALA A 57 -1.16 5.61 0.20
C ALA A 57 0.28 6.05 -0.11
N THR A 58 0.50 6.58 -1.32
CA THR A 58 1.80 7.13 -1.72
C THR A 58 1.60 8.61 -2.04
N TYR A 59 2.41 9.48 -1.46
CA TYR A 59 2.34 10.93 -1.68
C TYR A 59 3.74 11.54 -1.63
N VAL A 60 3.85 12.80 -2.05
CA VAL A 60 5.08 13.58 -1.97
C VAL A 60 5.03 14.47 -0.74
N GLN A 61 6.14 14.55 0.00
CA GLN A 61 6.28 15.40 1.18
C GLN A 61 7.54 16.25 1.03
N THR A 62 7.45 17.54 1.36
CA THR A 62 8.57 18.49 1.33
C THR A 62 8.98 18.96 2.71
N ASP A 63 8.02 19.00 3.64
CA ASP A 63 8.15 19.57 4.99
C ASP A 63 7.77 18.54 6.07
N ASP A 64 8.04 18.82 7.34
CA ASP A 64 7.74 17.92 8.48
C ASP A 64 8.38 16.51 8.37
N LEU A 65 9.64 16.49 7.95
CA LEU A 65 10.45 15.27 7.86
C LEU A 65 11.47 15.25 9.01
N PRO A 66 11.85 14.06 9.52
CA PRO A 66 12.83 13.93 10.60
C PRO A 66 14.28 14.27 10.15
N PHE A 67 14.46 14.74 8.91
CA PHE A 67 15.74 15.10 8.31
C PHE A 67 15.56 16.24 7.29
N ASP A 68 16.64 16.99 7.03
CA ASP A 68 16.66 18.06 6.04
C ASP A 68 16.77 17.50 4.62
N THR A 69 15.81 17.86 3.77
CA THR A 69 15.77 17.49 2.36
C THR A 69 16.35 18.56 1.44
N GLN A 70 16.84 19.68 1.98
CA GLN A 70 17.30 20.86 1.23
C GLN A 70 16.24 21.39 0.26
N GLY A 71 14.96 21.25 0.63
CA GLY A 71 13.83 21.64 -0.21
C GLY A 71 13.48 20.67 -1.33
N TYR A 72 14.15 19.50 -1.42
CA TYR A 72 13.81 18.49 -2.41
C TYR A 72 12.59 17.65 -1.95
N PRO A 73 11.60 17.40 -2.83
CA PRO A 73 10.48 16.54 -2.52
C PRO A 73 10.90 15.09 -2.31
N VAL A 74 10.31 14.41 -1.33
CA VAL A 74 10.53 12.98 -1.06
C VAL A 74 9.24 12.19 -1.25
N SER A 75 9.36 10.95 -1.70
CA SER A 75 8.21 10.06 -1.81
C SER A 75 7.97 9.38 -0.46
N VAL A 76 6.75 9.44 0.03
CA VAL A 76 6.33 8.79 1.27
C VAL A 76 5.30 7.72 0.94
N MET A 77 5.48 6.53 1.51
CA MET A 77 4.46 5.49 1.55
C MET A 77 3.93 5.36 2.96
N LYS A 78 2.61 5.40 3.09
CA LYS A 78 1.88 5.26 4.33
C LYS A 78 1.08 3.97 4.28
N ILE A 79 1.21 3.13 5.30
CA ILE A 79 0.38 1.93 5.53
C ILE A 79 -0.69 2.27 6.54
N LYS A 80 -1.95 2.20 6.10
CA LYS A 80 -3.12 2.60 6.88
C LYS A 80 -3.73 1.42 7.65
N ALA A 81 -3.72 0.25 7.03
CA ALA A 81 -4.18 -0.99 7.62
C ALA A 81 -3.47 -2.19 6.98
N ILE A 82 -3.39 -3.28 7.72
CA ILE A 82 -2.99 -4.60 7.23
C ILE A 82 -4.15 -5.55 7.44
N GLY A 83 -4.23 -6.63 6.67
CA GLY A 83 -5.31 -7.59 6.84
C GLY A 83 -4.99 -8.97 6.29
N THR A 84 -5.79 -9.94 6.70
CA THR A 84 -5.78 -11.29 6.15
C THR A 84 -7.00 -11.47 5.26
N VAL A 85 -6.80 -11.89 4.02
CA VAL A 85 -7.90 -12.20 3.09
C VAL A 85 -8.64 -13.42 3.63
N ILE A 86 -9.94 -13.28 3.86
CA ILE A 86 -10.80 -14.35 4.35
C ILE A 86 -11.48 -15.08 3.17
N ASP A 87 -11.84 -14.33 2.13
CA ASP A 87 -12.55 -14.86 0.97
C ASP A 87 -12.33 -13.97 -0.27
N ASN A 88 -12.29 -14.61 -1.44
CA ASN A 88 -12.24 -13.94 -2.74
C ASN A 88 -13.30 -14.56 -3.66
N PRO A 89 -14.41 -13.86 -3.96
CA PRO A 89 -15.46 -14.37 -4.83
C PRO A 89 -15.03 -14.51 -6.30
N SER A 90 -13.78 -14.13 -6.64
CA SER A 90 -13.20 -14.21 -7.99
C SER A 90 -13.88 -13.32 -9.03
N ASP A 91 -14.61 -12.30 -8.60
CA ASP A 91 -15.20 -11.26 -9.47
C ASP A 91 -14.14 -10.31 -10.06
N GLY A 92 -12.91 -10.33 -9.51
CA GLY A 92 -11.82 -9.44 -9.86
C GLY A 92 -12.03 -8.00 -9.38
N LYS A 93 -12.91 -7.81 -8.40
CA LYS A 93 -13.31 -6.50 -7.85
C LYS A 93 -13.31 -6.47 -6.34
N SER A 94 -13.76 -7.51 -5.66
CA SER A 94 -13.99 -7.50 -4.23
C SER A 94 -13.17 -8.53 -3.49
N LEU A 95 -12.85 -8.24 -2.23
CA LEU A 95 -12.20 -9.14 -1.29
C LEU A 95 -12.83 -8.99 0.08
N LYS A 96 -13.07 -10.09 0.79
CA LYS A 96 -13.41 -10.05 2.22
C LYS A 96 -12.13 -10.20 3.02
N ILE A 97 -11.90 -9.28 3.95
CA ILE A 97 -10.62 -9.13 4.63
C ILE A 97 -10.89 -8.85 6.10
N GLU A 98 -10.21 -9.62 6.96
CA GLU A 98 -10.11 -9.29 8.37
C GLU A 98 -9.04 -8.22 8.56
N TRP A 99 -9.50 -6.99 8.79
CA TRP A 99 -8.64 -5.81 8.86
C TRP A 99 -8.11 -5.55 10.26
N GLN A 100 -6.87 -5.07 10.31
CA GLN A 100 -6.25 -4.46 11.48
C GLN A 100 -5.75 -3.06 11.11
N LYS A 101 -6.40 -2.04 11.68
CA LYS A 101 -6.02 -0.63 11.48
C LYS A 101 -4.66 -0.35 12.14
N CYS A 102 -3.78 0.35 11.41
CA CYS A 102 -2.52 0.82 11.97
C CYS A 102 -2.74 2.16 12.68
N THR A 103 -2.58 2.18 14.01
CA THR A 103 -2.68 3.40 14.83
C THR A 103 -1.44 3.54 15.73
N PRO A 104 -0.63 4.60 15.57
CA PRO A 104 -0.64 5.54 14.44
C PRO A 104 -0.33 4.82 13.12
N GLU A 105 -0.69 5.44 12.00
CA GLU A 105 -0.35 4.91 10.67
C GLU A 105 1.17 4.77 10.54
N LYS A 106 1.64 3.69 9.89
CA LYS A 106 3.07 3.50 9.66
C LYS A 106 3.48 4.24 8.40
N LYS A 107 4.45 5.15 8.51
CA LYS A 107 5.02 5.86 7.35
C LYS A 107 6.41 5.31 7.04
N MET A 108 6.74 5.26 5.76
CA MET A 108 8.06 4.91 5.26
C MET A 108 8.47 5.94 4.21
N VAL A 109 9.64 6.56 4.38
CA VAL A 109 10.11 7.62 3.49
C VAL A 109 11.15 7.06 2.53
N PHE A 110 10.98 7.36 1.24
CA PHE A 110 11.88 6.97 0.16
C PHE A 110 12.63 8.19 -0.36
N LEU A 111 13.95 8.17 -0.18
CA LEU A 111 14.87 9.15 -0.74
C LEU A 111 15.51 8.62 -2.03
N TYR A 112 15.41 9.41 -3.10
CA TYR A 112 16.19 9.19 -4.32
C TYR A 112 17.31 10.23 -4.37
N GLN A 113 18.52 9.87 -3.96
CA GLN A 113 19.69 10.69 -4.29
C GLN A 113 20.15 10.36 -5.70
N LEU A 114 19.78 11.18 -6.69
CA LEU A 114 20.46 11.20 -7.97
C LEU A 114 21.81 11.92 -7.79
N LYS A 115 22.82 11.21 -7.27
CA LYS A 115 24.20 11.69 -7.39
C LYS A 115 24.62 11.54 -8.84
N ASN A 116 24.60 12.64 -9.60
CA ASN A 116 25.38 12.76 -10.82
C ASN A 116 26.86 12.85 -10.43
N HIS A 117 27.48 11.70 -10.17
CA HIS A 117 28.87 11.40 -10.49
C HIS A 117 29.15 9.96 -10.07
N LEU A 118 29.39 9.11 -11.08
CA LEU A 118 30.17 7.86 -11.04
C LEU A 118 29.87 6.90 -9.86
N ALA A 119 29.18 5.81 -10.21
CA ALA A 119 29.03 4.56 -9.45
C ALA A 119 27.99 4.52 -8.30
N GLY A 120 26.93 3.74 -8.54
CA GLY A 120 26.09 3.12 -7.51
C GLY A 120 24.84 3.92 -7.11
N LYS A 121 23.66 3.41 -7.48
CA LYS A 121 22.38 3.85 -6.88
C LYS A 121 22.29 3.26 -5.48
N TYR A 122 22.36 4.08 -4.44
CA TYR A 122 22.13 3.65 -3.06
C TYR A 122 20.73 4.05 -2.63
N PHE A 123 19.95 3.07 -2.16
CA PHE A 123 18.67 3.30 -1.49
C PHE A 123 18.96 3.55 -0.02
N GLN A 124 18.73 4.76 0.47
CA GLN A 124 18.77 5.01 1.90
C GLN A 124 17.34 4.93 2.44
N LEU A 125 17.05 3.81 3.10
CA LEU A 125 15.81 3.59 3.84
C LEU A 125 15.95 4.29 5.20
N ALA A 126 15.19 5.35 5.42
CA ALA A 126 14.99 5.90 6.75
C ALA A 126 13.72 5.24 7.32
N ILE A 127 13.90 4.37 8.32
CA ILE A 127 12.81 3.73 9.08
C ILE A 127 12.48 4.61 10.28
#